data_AF-A0A7D7ZFQ6-F1
#
_entry.id   AF-A0A7D7ZFQ6-F1
#
_cell.length_a   1.000
_cell.length_b   1.000
_cell.length_c   1.000
_cell.angle_alpha   90.00
_cell.angle_beta   90.00
_cell.angle_gamma   90.00
#
_symmetry.space_group_name_H-M   'P 1'
#
loop_
_entity.id
_entity.type
_entity.pdbx_description
1 polymer ?
#
loop_
_entity_poly.entity_id
_entity_poly.type
_entity_poly.pdbx_seq_one_letter_code
_entity_poly.pdbx_strand_id
1 'polypeptide(L)'
;MRFGSPTNFGSGDVQAGSQLSDYFTVEGLYGFLISPGHSIFIYLPIAIMYPFSLYFLYKKNKALAILFIYLSIVTYFYIGLLDSWLGATAQWGPNRYLLTLVPLVIISSGTLIERSHELFWKLSVIILSSIGFVINFLGNLVWIMYALSYGWGVEGLWKAERPGVHIAWDPFYAPYIQAIKVLITNYSTNLQPNGTDYHIIGLYGCQFDLFIFCKFGIVPVIAIAVAIIVLACLILKLLKNEARKPLNS
;
A
#
# COMPACT_ATOMS: atom_id res chain seq x y z
N MET A 1 0.44 2.51 20.38
CA MET A 1 0.05 3.29 21.58
C MET A 1 0.13 2.36 22.77
N ARG A 2 1.02 2.63 23.74
CA ARG A 2 1.02 1.90 25.02
C ARG A 2 0.06 2.63 25.97
N PHE A 3 -0.73 1.89 26.74
CA PHE A 3 -1.66 2.50 27.70
C PHE A 3 -0.90 3.39 28.69
N GLY A 4 -1.32 4.65 28.84
CA GLY A 4 -0.75 5.61 29.80
C GLY A 4 0.09 6.76 29.21
N SER A 5 0.42 6.75 27.92
CA SER A 5 1.01 7.93 27.26
C SER A 5 0.64 8.01 25.77
N PRO A 6 0.02 9.12 25.31
CA PRO A 6 -0.38 9.29 23.90
C PRO A 6 0.80 9.49 22.95
N THR A 7 2.01 9.74 23.47
CA THR A 7 3.21 10.01 22.66
C THR A 7 4.17 8.83 22.56
N ASN A 8 3.94 7.74 23.30
CA ASN A 8 4.84 6.59 23.32
C ASN A 8 4.30 5.45 22.44
N PHE A 9 5.00 5.19 21.33
CA PHE A 9 4.58 4.25 20.31
C PHE A 9 5.12 2.82 20.50
N GLY A 10 5.90 2.57 21.56
CA GLY A 10 6.28 1.21 21.98
C GLY A 10 7.48 0.59 21.28
N SER A 11 8.31 1.37 20.61
CA SER A 11 9.62 0.93 20.11
C SER A 11 10.67 1.12 21.21
N GLY A 12 11.12 0.02 21.81
CA GLY A 12 12.22 0.03 22.78
C GLY A 12 13.49 0.62 22.18
N ASP A 13 14.18 1.41 23.01
CA ASP A 13 15.55 1.94 22.85
C ASP A 13 15.86 3.05 21.84
N VAL A 14 14.96 3.42 20.92
CA VAL A 14 15.21 4.56 19.99
C VAL A 14 14.59 5.89 20.45
N GLN A 15 13.69 5.88 21.46
CA GLN A 15 12.93 7.07 21.88
C GLN A 15 13.33 7.64 23.26
N ALA A 16 14.38 7.14 23.89
CA ALA A 16 14.73 7.52 25.26
C ALA A 16 15.51 8.86 25.40
N GLY A 17 15.77 9.60 24.31
CA GLY A 17 16.71 10.73 24.36
C GLY A 17 16.38 12.01 23.58
N SER A 18 15.43 12.03 22.65
CA SER A 18 15.20 13.22 21.81
C SER A 18 13.92 13.95 22.19
N GLN A 19 13.97 15.28 22.15
CA GLN A 19 12.87 16.20 22.45
C GLN A 19 12.00 16.40 21.20
N LEU A 20 10.73 16.81 21.38
CA LEU A 20 9.74 17.11 20.32
C LEU A 20 10.26 17.95 19.12
N SER A 21 11.36 18.70 19.27
CA SER A 21 11.98 19.49 18.20
C SER A 21 12.77 18.67 17.18
N ASP A 22 13.28 17.49 17.55
CA ASP A 22 14.01 16.59 16.65
C ASP A 22 13.09 15.67 15.85
N TYR A 23 11.77 15.72 16.11
CA TYR A 23 10.77 14.82 15.54
C TYR A 23 10.06 15.34 14.29
N PHE A 24 10.38 16.55 13.81
CA PHE A 24 9.68 17.19 12.70
C PHE A 24 10.58 17.31 11.47
N THR A 25 10.59 16.27 10.64
CA THR A 25 11.20 16.30 9.31
C THR A 25 10.16 16.63 8.25
N VAL A 26 10.44 17.64 7.42
CA VAL A 26 9.63 17.93 6.21
C VAL A 26 9.76 16.85 5.13
N GLU A 27 10.77 15.97 5.26
CA GLU A 27 11.04 14.87 4.34
C GLU A 27 9.87 13.91 4.20
N GLY A 28 9.15 13.64 5.29
CA GLY A 28 7.96 12.78 5.24
C GLY A 28 6.83 13.34 4.38
N LEU A 29 6.62 14.67 4.37
CA LEU A 29 5.56 15.29 3.59
C LEU A 29 5.73 15.03 2.09
N TYR A 30 6.90 15.38 1.52
CA TYR A 30 7.13 15.13 0.10
C TYR A 30 7.48 13.66 -0.19
N GLY A 31 8.05 12.95 0.79
CA GLY A 31 8.27 11.51 0.75
C GLY A 31 6.98 10.73 0.44
N PHE A 32 5.89 10.96 1.17
CA PHE A 32 4.63 10.23 0.93
C PHE A 32 3.98 10.49 -0.42
N LEU A 33 4.35 11.56 -1.11
CA LEU A 33 3.80 11.88 -2.43
C LEU A 33 4.71 11.39 -3.56
N ILE A 34 6.02 11.57 -3.44
CA ILE A 34 6.96 11.46 -4.57
C ILE A 34 7.92 10.27 -4.42
N SER A 35 8.16 9.78 -3.19
CA SER A 35 9.10 8.68 -2.93
C SER A 35 8.73 7.43 -3.75
N PRO A 36 9.62 6.88 -4.59
CA PRO A 36 9.35 5.64 -5.28
C PRO A 36 9.07 4.48 -4.32
N GLY A 37 9.70 4.46 -3.15
CA GLY A 37 9.54 3.40 -2.15
C GLY A 37 8.24 3.49 -1.34
N HIS A 38 7.70 4.69 -1.11
CA HIS A 38 6.62 4.93 -0.13
C HIS A 38 5.47 5.82 -0.64
N SER A 39 5.45 6.20 -1.93
CA SER A 39 4.42 7.09 -2.46
C SER A 39 3.03 6.46 -2.42
N ILE A 40 2.05 7.21 -1.94
CA ILE A 40 0.64 6.81 -1.98
C ILE A 40 0.16 6.53 -3.42
N PHE A 41 0.70 7.20 -4.43
CA PHE A 41 0.26 7.02 -5.82
C PHE A 41 0.77 5.73 -6.45
N ILE A 42 1.87 5.18 -5.96
CA ILE A 42 2.40 3.89 -6.44
C ILE A 42 1.56 2.76 -5.88
N TYR A 43 1.33 2.75 -4.56
CA TYR A 43 0.60 1.65 -3.92
C TYR A 43 -0.93 1.81 -3.98
N LEU A 44 -1.44 3.02 -4.14
CA LEU A 44 -2.86 3.32 -4.33
C LEU A 44 -3.05 4.30 -5.51
N PRO A 45 -2.90 3.84 -6.77
CA PRO A 45 -3.01 4.70 -7.96
C PRO A 45 -4.37 5.40 -8.09
N ILE A 46 -5.43 4.81 -7.56
CA ILE A 46 -6.77 5.42 -7.52
C ILE A 46 -6.80 6.75 -6.74
N ALA A 47 -5.82 7.00 -5.85
CA ALA A 47 -5.68 8.27 -5.14
C ALA A 47 -5.50 9.46 -6.09
N ILE A 48 -5.00 9.26 -7.33
CA ILE A 48 -4.93 10.31 -8.36
C ILE A 48 -6.33 10.86 -8.67
N MET A 49 -7.37 10.02 -8.58
CA MET A 49 -8.75 10.42 -8.82
C MET A 49 -9.41 11.09 -7.61
N TYR A 50 -8.74 11.11 -6.46
CA TYR A 50 -9.32 11.60 -5.21
C TYR A 50 -9.78 13.07 -5.26
N PRO A 51 -9.00 14.02 -5.82
CA PRO A 51 -9.45 15.42 -5.93
C PRO A 51 -10.71 15.58 -6.78
N PHE A 52 -10.80 14.85 -7.90
CA PHE A 52 -11.99 14.83 -8.75
C PHE A 52 -13.19 14.22 -8.02
N SER A 53 -12.95 13.15 -7.26
CA SER A 53 -13.95 12.49 -6.41
C SER A 53 -14.50 13.42 -5.34
N LEU A 54 -13.64 14.19 -4.68
CA LEU A 54 -14.05 15.19 -3.71
C LEU A 54 -14.83 16.34 -4.34
N TYR A 55 -14.47 16.78 -5.55
CA TYR A 55 -15.21 17.83 -6.26
C TYR A 55 -16.67 17.41 -6.55
N PHE A 56 -16.88 16.19 -7.04
CA PHE A 56 -18.22 15.67 -7.30
C PHE A 56 -18.98 15.38 -6.00
N LEU A 57 -18.29 14.88 -4.97
CA LEU A 57 -18.88 14.70 -3.64
C LEU A 57 -19.32 16.03 -3.04
N TYR A 58 -18.54 17.10 -3.20
CA TYR A 58 -18.89 18.45 -2.72
C TYR A 58 -20.17 18.98 -3.38
N LYS A 59 -20.36 18.70 -4.68
CA LYS A 59 -21.60 19.05 -5.39
C LYS A 59 -22.83 18.27 -4.88
N LYS A 60 -22.65 17.06 -4.37
CA LYS A 60 -23.73 16.20 -3.85
C LYS A 60 -24.02 16.47 -2.37
N ASN A 61 -22.97 16.54 -1.55
CA ASN A 61 -23.03 16.78 -0.12
C ASN A 61 -21.79 17.55 0.35
N LYS A 62 -21.96 18.86 0.58
CA LYS A 62 -20.88 19.76 1.01
C LYS A 62 -20.29 19.37 2.37
N ALA A 63 -21.13 19.00 3.33
CA ALA A 63 -20.69 18.68 4.68
C ALA A 63 -19.78 17.44 4.70
N LEU A 64 -20.17 16.39 3.96
CA LEU A 64 -19.38 15.17 3.87
C LEU A 64 -18.03 15.40 3.16
N ALA A 65 -18.03 16.19 2.08
CA ALA A 65 -16.81 16.52 1.36
C ALA A 65 -15.83 17.34 2.22
N ILE A 66 -16.32 18.31 2.99
CA ILE A 66 -15.50 19.10 3.92
C ILE A 66 -14.90 18.20 5.01
N LEU A 67 -15.68 17.26 5.56
CA LEU A 67 -15.19 16.31 6.56
C LEU A 67 -14.08 15.41 5.98
N PHE A 68 -14.25 14.91 4.76
CA PHE A 68 -13.25 14.07 4.10
C PHE A 68 -11.95 14.85 3.83
N ILE A 69 -12.06 16.10 3.38
CA ILE A 69 -10.92 17.00 3.18
C ILE A 69 -10.20 17.24 4.51
N TYR A 70 -10.94 17.57 5.57
CA TYR A 70 -10.39 17.82 6.90
C TYR A 70 -9.63 16.60 7.43
N LEU A 71 -10.25 15.42 7.40
CA LEU A 71 -9.61 14.18 7.84
C LEU A 71 -8.36 13.87 7.00
N SER A 72 -8.41 14.10 5.69
CA SER A 72 -7.27 13.85 4.80
C SER A 72 -6.09 14.75 5.13
N ILE A 73 -6.35 16.06 5.30
CA ILE A 73 -5.33 17.05 5.64
C ILE A 73 -4.74 16.75 7.01
N VAL A 74 -5.56 16.59 8.05
CA VAL A 74 -5.08 16.34 9.41
C VAL A 74 -4.24 15.06 9.47
N THR A 75 -4.72 13.98 8.87
CA THR A 75 -4.01 12.70 8.84
C THR A 75 -2.69 12.81 8.06
N TYR A 76 -2.70 13.46 6.90
CA TYR A 76 -1.52 13.66 6.07
C TYR A 76 -0.44 14.49 6.77
N PHE A 77 -0.82 15.64 7.34
CA PHE A 77 0.14 16.48 8.08
C PHE A 77 0.63 15.79 9.34
N TYR A 78 -0.27 15.16 10.12
CA TYR A 78 0.13 14.47 11.33
C TYR A 78 1.14 13.35 11.05
N ILE A 79 0.92 12.52 10.03
CA ILE A 79 1.82 11.42 9.70
C ILE A 79 3.10 11.93 9.00
N GLY A 80 2.95 12.87 8.06
CA GLY A 80 4.07 13.42 7.28
C GLY A 80 5.07 14.21 8.10
N LEU A 81 4.66 14.68 9.28
CA LEU A 81 5.48 15.41 10.23
C LEU A 81 6.16 14.52 11.28
N LEU A 82 5.87 13.21 11.32
CA LEU A 82 6.54 12.30 12.25
C LEU A 82 7.92 11.91 11.67
N ASP A 83 8.98 12.07 12.46
CA ASP A 83 10.35 11.68 12.07
C ASP A 83 10.52 10.20 11.71
N SER A 84 9.62 9.34 12.21
CA SER A 84 9.52 7.94 11.78
C SER A 84 8.81 7.76 10.42
N TRP A 85 8.86 8.73 9.51
CA TRP A 85 8.13 8.68 8.24
C TRP A 85 8.62 7.53 7.34
N LEU A 86 9.92 7.23 7.39
CA LEU A 86 10.56 6.04 6.78
C LEU A 86 10.10 4.72 7.42
N GLY A 87 9.40 4.78 8.55
CA GLY A 87 9.15 3.65 9.42
C GLY A 87 10.46 3.08 9.96
N ALA A 88 10.40 2.14 10.89
CA ALA A 88 11.43 1.11 10.85
C ALA A 88 11.32 0.53 9.42
N THR A 89 12.42 0.53 8.67
CA THR A 89 12.61 0.16 7.24
C THR A 89 11.87 -1.08 6.71
N ALA A 90 11.18 -1.77 7.61
CA ALA A 90 10.44 -3.01 7.62
C ALA A 90 8.95 -2.93 7.20
N GLN A 91 8.49 -1.90 6.49
CA GLN A 91 7.06 -1.70 6.20
C GLN A 91 6.75 -1.68 4.70
N TRP A 92 5.71 -2.40 4.28
CA TRP A 92 5.25 -2.43 2.89
C TRP A 92 4.26 -1.28 2.62
N GLY A 93 4.48 -0.52 1.54
CA GLY A 93 3.56 0.54 1.11
C GLY A 93 3.79 1.90 1.76
N PRO A 94 2.97 2.92 1.39
CA PRO A 94 2.88 4.16 2.15
C PRO A 94 2.54 3.75 3.58
N ASN A 95 3.37 4.23 4.49
CA ASN A 95 3.40 3.89 5.91
C ASN A 95 1.97 3.59 6.43
N ARG A 96 1.76 2.42 7.03
CA ARG A 96 0.46 1.80 7.42
C ARG A 96 -0.59 2.77 7.98
N TYR A 97 -0.16 3.91 8.50
CA TYR A 97 -0.98 5.02 8.95
C TYR A 97 -1.80 5.70 7.83
N LEU A 98 -1.31 5.79 6.58
CA LEU A 98 -2.09 6.32 5.44
C LEU A 98 -3.18 5.35 4.95
N LEU A 99 -3.20 4.10 5.44
CA LEU A 99 -4.28 3.15 5.17
C LEU A 99 -5.64 3.70 5.64
N THR A 100 -5.65 4.61 6.61
CA THR A 100 -6.84 5.32 7.07
C THR A 100 -7.48 6.18 5.97
N LEU A 101 -6.71 6.63 4.98
CA LEU A 101 -7.20 7.40 3.84
C LEU A 101 -7.80 6.53 2.74
N VAL A 102 -7.41 5.25 2.65
CA VAL A 102 -7.92 4.30 1.66
C VAL A 102 -9.45 4.24 1.62
N PRO A 103 -10.18 4.03 2.74
CA PRO A 103 -11.65 4.00 2.71
C PRO A 103 -12.25 5.33 2.26
N LEU A 104 -11.65 6.47 2.61
CA LEU A 104 -12.12 7.80 2.16
C LEU A 104 -11.98 7.94 0.64
N VAL A 105 -10.86 7.49 0.08
CA VAL A 105 -10.61 7.47 -1.37
C VAL A 105 -11.60 6.55 -2.07
N ILE A 106 -11.83 5.34 -1.55
CA ILE A 106 -12.77 4.38 -2.15
C ILE A 106 -14.21 4.92 -2.12
N ILE A 107 -14.68 5.41 -0.97
CA ILE A 107 -16.05 5.93 -0.83
C ILE A 107 -16.27 7.13 -1.76
N SER A 108 -15.33 8.06 -1.80
CA SER A 108 -15.44 9.23 -2.68
C SER A 108 -15.39 8.83 -4.16
N SER A 109 -14.55 7.85 -4.54
CA SER A 109 -14.47 7.37 -5.93
C SER A 109 -15.77 6.73 -6.44
N GLY A 110 -16.62 6.22 -5.54
CA GLY A 110 -17.96 5.73 -5.90
C GLY A 110 -18.83 6.81 -6.57
N THR A 111 -18.63 8.09 -6.21
CA THR A 111 -19.38 9.20 -6.82
C THR A 111 -19.00 9.45 -8.28
N LEU A 112 -17.78 9.09 -8.71
CA LEU A 112 -17.38 9.15 -10.12
C LEU A 112 -18.17 8.12 -10.93
N ILE A 113 -18.24 6.90 -10.42
CA ILE A 113 -18.92 5.77 -11.10
C ILE A 113 -20.42 6.05 -11.24
N GLU A 114 -21.04 6.60 -10.19
CA GLU A 114 -22.48 6.91 -10.15
C GLU A 114 -22.85 8.03 -11.13
N ARG A 115 -21.99 9.05 -11.28
CA ARG A 115 -22.32 10.26 -12.03
C ARG A 115 -21.86 10.24 -13.48
N SER A 116 -20.76 9.55 -13.81
CA SER A 116 -20.24 9.55 -15.17
C SER A 116 -20.98 8.53 -16.05
N HIS A 117 -21.73 9.02 -17.04
CA HIS A 117 -22.10 8.19 -18.20
C HIS A 117 -20.89 7.89 -19.09
N GLU A 118 -19.82 8.68 -18.95
CA GLU A 118 -18.60 8.53 -19.72
C GLU A 118 -17.82 7.29 -19.29
N LEU A 119 -17.54 6.44 -20.28
CA LEU A 119 -16.75 5.23 -20.13
C LEU A 119 -15.34 5.52 -19.58
N PHE A 120 -14.80 6.71 -19.83
CA PHE A 120 -13.47 7.15 -19.41
C PHE A 120 -13.27 7.06 -17.89
N TRP A 121 -14.17 7.62 -17.09
CA TRP A 121 -14.05 7.62 -15.62
C TRP A 121 -14.16 6.21 -15.06
N LYS A 122 -15.08 5.40 -15.58
CA LYS A 122 -15.26 4.00 -15.18
C LYS A 122 -14.02 3.17 -15.50
N LEU A 123 -13.48 3.28 -16.71
CA LEU A 123 -12.25 2.57 -17.10
C LEU A 123 -11.05 3.03 -16.28
N SER A 124 -10.92 4.34 -16.04
CA SER A 124 -9.82 4.88 -15.22
C SER A 124 -9.83 4.29 -13.81
N VAL A 125 -11.00 4.26 -13.15
CA VAL A 125 -11.15 3.63 -11.82
C VAL A 125 -10.76 2.15 -11.86
N ILE A 126 -11.22 1.40 -12.87
CA ILE A 126 -10.92 -0.03 -13.00
C ILE A 126 -9.43 -0.28 -13.23
N ILE A 127 -8.80 0.47 -14.16
CA ILE A 127 -7.39 0.32 -14.51
C ILE A 127 -6.51 0.67 -13.30
N LEU A 128 -6.75 1.81 -12.66
CA LEU A 128 -5.97 2.27 -11.50
C LEU A 128 -6.13 1.33 -10.30
N SER A 129 -7.33 0.80 -10.07
CA SER A 129 -7.58 -0.20 -9.03
C SER A 129 -6.86 -1.51 -9.33
N SER A 130 -6.83 -1.93 -10.59
CA SER A 130 -6.14 -3.16 -11.02
C SER A 130 -4.63 -3.04 -10.86
N ILE A 131 -4.04 -1.89 -11.22
CA ILE A 131 -2.62 -1.62 -11.01
C ILE A 131 -2.28 -1.65 -9.51
N GLY A 132 -3.07 -0.96 -8.68
CA GLY A 132 -2.89 -0.98 -7.23
C GLY A 132 -3.01 -2.39 -6.65
N PHE A 133 -3.95 -3.19 -7.14
CA PHE A 133 -4.10 -4.59 -6.75
C PHE A 133 -2.84 -5.41 -7.04
N VAL A 134 -2.25 -5.30 -8.24
CA VAL A 134 -1.02 -6.04 -8.59
C VAL A 134 0.15 -5.67 -7.67
N ILE A 135 0.33 -4.38 -7.39
CA ILE A 135 1.42 -3.90 -6.52
C ILE A 135 1.23 -4.38 -5.07
N ASN A 136 0.01 -4.31 -4.54
CA ASN A 136 -0.28 -4.80 -3.19
C ASN A 136 -0.22 -6.32 -3.11
N PHE A 137 -0.63 -7.03 -4.17
CA PHE A 137 -0.56 -8.48 -4.24
C PHE A 137 0.89 -8.97 -4.16
N LEU A 138 1.82 -8.29 -4.83
CA LEU A 138 3.25 -8.56 -4.74
C LEU A 138 3.78 -8.46 -3.31
N GLY A 139 3.32 -7.48 -2.54
CA GLY A 139 3.68 -7.33 -1.12
C GLY A 139 3.11 -8.39 -0.19
N ASN A 140 2.03 -9.04 -0.61
CA ASN A 140 1.48 -10.20 0.11
C ASN A 140 2.12 -11.51 -0.36
N LEU A 141 2.69 -11.55 -1.57
CA LEU A 141 3.43 -12.70 -2.09
C LEU A 141 4.81 -12.83 -1.45
N VAL A 142 5.49 -11.72 -1.21
CA VAL A 142 6.82 -11.69 -0.61
C VAL A 142 6.76 -10.87 0.65
N TRP A 143 7.10 -11.49 1.77
CA TRP A 143 7.24 -10.77 3.01
C TRP A 143 8.21 -9.61 2.84
N ILE A 144 7.83 -8.42 3.30
CA ILE A 144 8.68 -7.22 3.21
C ILE A 144 10.07 -7.45 3.82
N MET A 145 10.19 -8.27 4.87
CA MET A 145 11.50 -8.55 5.45
C MET A 145 12.39 -9.31 4.49
N TYR A 146 11.88 -10.22 3.66
CA TYR A 146 12.71 -10.89 2.66
C TYR A 146 13.22 -9.91 1.59
N ALA A 147 12.36 -8.99 1.14
CA ALA A 147 12.74 -7.94 0.21
C ALA A 147 13.86 -7.06 0.79
N LEU A 148 13.75 -6.67 2.06
CA LEU A 148 14.79 -5.88 2.74
C LEU A 148 16.05 -6.67 3.02
N SER A 149 15.91 -7.95 3.39
CA SER A 149 17.02 -8.86 3.62
C SER A 149 17.85 -9.04 2.36
N TYR A 150 17.19 -9.14 1.21
CA TYR A 150 17.86 -9.19 -0.09
C TYR A 150 18.61 -7.89 -0.38
N GLY A 151 17.96 -6.73 -0.22
CA GLY A 151 18.61 -5.44 -0.42
C GLY A 151 19.82 -5.23 0.52
N TRP A 152 19.67 -5.56 1.80
CA TRP A 152 20.76 -5.45 2.77
C TRP A 152 21.87 -6.46 2.48
N GLY A 153 21.58 -7.75 2.47
CA GLY A 153 22.59 -8.80 2.35
C GLY A 153 23.21 -8.91 0.97
N VAL A 154 22.38 -9.06 -0.06
CA VAL A 154 22.83 -9.34 -1.44
C VAL A 154 23.29 -8.08 -2.15
N GLU A 155 22.53 -6.98 -2.04
CA GLU A 155 22.88 -5.72 -2.71
C GLU A 155 23.80 -4.83 -1.87
N GLY A 156 24.10 -5.22 -0.64
CA GLY A 156 25.10 -4.55 0.20
C GLY A 156 24.65 -3.18 0.70
N LEU A 157 23.33 -2.90 0.75
CA LEU A 157 22.78 -1.64 1.25
C LEU A 157 23.21 -1.33 2.69
N TRP A 158 23.62 -2.34 3.49
CA TRP A 158 24.18 -2.12 4.83
C TRP A 158 25.45 -1.27 4.85
N LYS A 159 26.18 -1.18 3.73
CA LYS A 159 27.39 -0.36 3.60
C LYS A 159 27.08 1.12 3.35
N ALA A 160 25.84 1.45 3.02
CA ALA A 160 25.44 2.83 2.77
C ALA A 160 25.31 3.59 4.08
N GLU A 161 25.63 4.88 4.06
CA GLU A 161 25.57 5.76 5.23
C GLU A 161 24.12 5.93 5.75
N ARG A 162 23.12 5.84 4.85
CA ARG A 162 21.69 5.92 5.17
C ARG A 162 20.85 4.91 4.36
N PRO A 163 20.80 3.62 4.74
CA PRO A 163 20.14 2.58 3.95
C PRO A 163 18.62 2.82 3.74
N GLY A 164 17.93 3.39 4.72
CA GLY A 164 16.49 3.68 4.62
C GLY A 164 16.16 4.74 3.56
N VAL A 165 17.04 5.72 3.37
CA VAL A 165 16.87 6.79 2.37
C VAL A 165 16.98 6.22 0.96
N HIS A 166 17.92 5.30 0.72
CA HIS A 166 18.05 4.62 -0.56
C HIS A 166 16.81 3.79 -0.91
N ILE A 167 16.26 3.04 0.04
CA ILE A 167 15.04 2.26 -0.17
C ILE A 167 13.83 3.18 -0.48
N ALA A 168 13.79 4.37 0.11
CA ALA A 168 12.73 5.33 -0.14
C ALA A 168 12.90 6.07 -1.47
N TRP A 169 14.09 6.56 -1.79
CA TRP A 169 14.30 7.51 -2.89
C TRP A 169 14.86 6.88 -4.16
N ASP A 170 15.55 5.74 -4.07
CA ASP A 170 16.06 5.06 -5.25
C ASP A 170 15.03 4.05 -5.79
N PRO A 171 14.58 4.19 -7.05
CA PRO A 171 13.58 3.31 -7.62
C PRO A 171 14.06 1.86 -7.69
N PHE A 172 15.37 1.63 -7.88
CA PHE A 172 15.97 0.29 -7.96
C PHE A 172 16.01 -0.45 -6.62
N TYR A 173 15.98 0.29 -5.51
CA TYR A 173 15.96 -0.23 -4.14
C TYR A 173 14.57 -0.20 -3.49
N ALA A 174 13.56 0.25 -4.24
CA ALA A 174 12.19 0.33 -3.75
C ALA A 174 11.65 -1.06 -3.35
N PRO A 175 10.82 -1.17 -2.30
CA PRO A 175 10.36 -2.45 -1.76
C PRO A 175 9.69 -3.38 -2.78
N TYR A 176 8.90 -2.83 -3.70
CA TYR A 176 8.26 -3.61 -4.76
C TYR A 176 9.27 -4.18 -5.77
N ILE A 177 10.35 -3.46 -6.09
CA ILE A 177 11.41 -4.00 -6.96
C ILE A 177 12.18 -5.09 -6.23
N GLN A 178 12.47 -4.88 -4.95
CA GLN A 178 13.16 -5.87 -4.13
C GLN A 178 12.34 -7.17 -4.00
N ALA A 179 11.02 -7.08 -3.86
CA ALA A 179 10.16 -8.26 -3.90
C ALA A 179 10.22 -9.01 -5.25
N ILE A 180 10.25 -8.29 -6.37
CA ILE A 180 10.42 -8.91 -7.70
C ILE A 180 11.78 -9.63 -7.78
N LYS A 181 12.86 -8.99 -7.31
CA LYS A 181 14.20 -9.60 -7.31
C LYS A 181 14.26 -10.86 -6.46
N VAL A 182 13.64 -10.85 -5.28
CA VAL A 182 13.52 -12.04 -4.41
C VAL A 182 12.82 -13.19 -5.13
N LEU A 183 11.73 -12.91 -5.86
CA LEU A 183 11.00 -13.93 -6.63
C LEU A 183 11.83 -14.47 -7.80
N ILE A 184 12.51 -13.59 -8.56
CA ILE A 184 13.30 -14.00 -9.73
C ILE A 184 14.51 -14.85 -9.31
N THR A 185 15.16 -14.48 -8.20
CA THR A 185 16.37 -15.16 -7.71
C THR A 185 16.07 -16.36 -6.82
N ASN A 186 14.79 -16.63 -6.53
CA ASN A 186 14.35 -17.66 -5.59
C ASN A 186 15.07 -17.55 -4.23
N TYR A 187 15.34 -16.32 -3.80
CA TYR A 187 16.17 -16.05 -2.63
C TYR A 187 15.65 -16.74 -1.37
N SER A 188 14.33 -16.76 -1.15
CA SER A 188 13.71 -17.39 0.02
C SER A 188 13.92 -18.90 0.11
N THR A 189 14.10 -19.61 -1.02
CA THR A 189 14.40 -21.06 -1.01
C THR A 189 15.85 -21.38 -0.71
N ASN A 190 16.76 -20.44 -0.93
CA ASN A 190 18.19 -20.61 -0.72
C ASN A 190 18.65 -20.20 0.69
N LEU A 191 17.73 -19.69 1.52
CA LEU A 191 18.02 -19.32 2.90
C LEU A 191 18.27 -20.58 3.75
N GLN A 192 19.48 -20.67 4.32
CA GLN A 192 19.84 -21.76 5.22
C GLN A 192 19.19 -21.56 6.60
N PRO A 193 18.55 -22.58 7.19
CA PRO A 193 17.77 -22.45 8.43
C PRO A 193 18.61 -22.32 9.73
N ASN A 194 19.95 -22.28 9.66
CA ASN A 194 20.83 -22.45 10.82
C ASN A 194 21.42 -21.15 11.41
N GLY A 195 20.79 -20.00 11.21
CA GLY A 195 21.22 -18.72 11.80
C GLY A 195 20.32 -18.23 12.94
N THR A 196 20.77 -17.18 13.64
CA THR A 196 19.98 -16.42 14.64
C THR A 196 19.49 -15.07 14.12
N ASP A 197 19.69 -14.80 12.83
CA ASP A 197 19.37 -13.50 12.24
C ASP A 197 17.88 -13.33 11.94
N TYR A 198 17.41 -12.09 11.99
CA TYR A 198 16.04 -11.65 11.72
C TYR A 198 15.49 -12.10 10.35
N HIS A 199 16.37 -12.57 9.45
CA HIS A 199 16.05 -13.22 8.18
C HIS A 199 15.29 -14.55 8.31
N ILE A 200 15.28 -15.16 9.51
CA ILE A 200 14.75 -16.52 9.77
C ILE A 200 13.35 -16.49 10.40
N ILE A 201 12.80 -15.30 10.66
CA ILE A 201 11.45 -15.15 11.26
C ILE A 201 10.33 -15.39 10.22
N GLY A 202 10.67 -15.52 8.93
CA GLY A 202 9.73 -15.85 7.85
C GLY A 202 9.69 -17.34 7.51
N LEU A 203 8.57 -17.79 6.93
CA LEU A 203 8.25 -19.18 6.58
C LEU A 203 9.40 -19.97 5.92
N TYR A 204 9.68 -21.16 6.48
CA TYR A 204 10.68 -22.12 6.02
C TYR A 204 10.51 -22.51 4.53
N GLY A 205 11.50 -22.18 3.69
CA GLY A 205 11.76 -22.83 2.40
C GLY A 205 10.72 -22.63 1.29
N CYS A 206 9.76 -21.71 1.45
CA CYS A 206 8.74 -21.41 0.43
C CYS A 206 9.12 -20.18 -0.40
N GLN A 207 8.94 -20.26 -1.72
CA GLN A 207 9.13 -19.12 -2.62
C GLN A 207 8.16 -17.96 -2.34
N PHE A 208 7.01 -18.25 -1.73
CA PHE A 208 5.93 -17.31 -1.48
C PHE A 208 5.53 -17.30 0.00
N ASP A 209 5.30 -16.10 0.54
CA ASP A 209 4.87 -15.85 1.93
C ASP A 209 3.36 -16.06 2.14
N LEU A 210 2.62 -16.31 1.06
CA LEU A 210 1.20 -16.67 1.14
C LEU A 210 1.08 -18.07 1.76
N PHE A 211 0.69 -18.13 3.03
CA PHE A 211 0.46 -19.38 3.77
C PHE A 211 -0.37 -20.41 2.99
N ILE A 212 -1.42 -19.94 2.31
CA ILE A 212 -2.28 -20.77 1.47
C ILE A 212 -1.51 -21.35 0.28
N PHE A 213 -0.65 -20.55 -0.37
CA PHE A 213 0.16 -21.00 -1.50
C PHE A 213 1.27 -21.95 -1.06
N CYS A 214 1.94 -21.64 0.05
CA CYS A 214 2.99 -22.49 0.63
C CYS A 214 2.44 -23.85 1.08
N LYS A 215 1.21 -23.89 1.64
CA LYS A 215 0.60 -25.13 2.15
C LYS A 215 -0.18 -25.94 1.10
N PHE A 216 -0.87 -25.27 0.17
CA PHE A 216 -1.81 -25.90 -0.77
C PHE A 216 -1.43 -25.70 -2.25
N GLY A 217 -0.32 -25.02 -2.55
CA GLY A 217 0.13 -24.74 -3.91
C GLY A 217 -0.77 -23.74 -4.65
N ILE A 218 -0.74 -23.80 -5.98
CA ILE A 218 -1.44 -22.84 -6.87
C ILE A 218 -2.95 -23.07 -6.98
N VAL A 219 -3.44 -24.23 -6.54
CA VAL A 219 -4.85 -24.65 -6.66
C VAL A 219 -5.84 -23.66 -6.05
N PRO A 220 -5.71 -23.22 -4.77
CA PRO A 220 -6.62 -22.24 -4.18
C PRO A 220 -6.55 -20.86 -4.84
N VAL A 221 -5.40 -20.44 -5.37
CA VAL A 221 -5.28 -19.15 -6.08
C VAL A 221 -6.07 -19.17 -7.38
N ILE A 222 -5.99 -20.26 -8.14
CA ILE A 222 -6.77 -20.43 -9.36
C ILE A 222 -8.27 -20.45 -9.03
N ALA A 223 -8.68 -21.15 -7.97
CA ALA A 223 -10.07 -21.21 -7.55
C ALA A 223 -10.63 -19.82 -7.18
N ILE A 224 -9.87 -19.02 -6.44
CA ILE A 224 -10.25 -17.63 -6.09
C ILE A 224 -10.29 -16.75 -7.34
N ALA A 225 -9.31 -16.86 -8.24
CA ALA A 225 -9.27 -16.10 -9.49
C ALA A 225 -10.49 -16.40 -10.38
N VAL A 226 -10.84 -17.68 -10.53
CA VAL A 226 -12.04 -18.11 -11.27
C VAL A 226 -13.31 -17.55 -10.61
N ALA A 227 -13.42 -17.61 -9.28
CA ALA A 227 -14.57 -17.04 -8.57
C ALA A 227 -14.70 -15.52 -8.80
N ILE A 228 -13.59 -14.78 -8.78
CA ILE A 228 -13.57 -13.33 -9.06
C ILE A 228 -13.99 -13.05 -10.51
N ILE A 229 -13.48 -13.81 -11.48
CA ILE A 229 -13.85 -13.66 -12.90
C ILE A 229 -15.34 -13.92 -13.10
N VAL A 230 -15.89 -14.97 -12.49
CA VAL A 230 -17.31 -15.29 -12.56
C VAL A 230 -18.15 -14.17 -11.94
N LEU A 231 -17.77 -13.66 -10.77
CA LEU A 231 -18.43 -12.51 -10.12
C LEU A 231 -18.37 -11.26 -11.00
N ALA A 232 -17.21 -10.94 -11.57
CA ALA A 232 -17.05 -9.81 -12.47
C ALA A 232 -17.94 -9.94 -13.72
N CYS A 233 -18.00 -11.13 -14.33
CA CYS A 233 -18.90 -11.39 -15.46
C CYS A 233 -20.38 -11.25 -15.07
N LEU A 234 -20.77 -11.70 -13.88
CA LEU A 234 -22.13 -11.54 -13.36
C LEU A 234 -22.48 -10.07 -13.14
N ILE A 235 -21.58 -9.29 -12.52
CA ILE A 235 -21.76 -7.86 -12.31
C ILE A 235 -21.88 -7.12 -13.65
N LEU A 236 -21.02 -7.45 -14.63
CA LEU A 236 -21.09 -6.86 -15.96
C LEU A 236 -22.41 -7.20 -16.68
N LYS A 237 -22.91 -8.44 -16.53
CA LYS A 237 -24.23 -8.83 -17.06
C LYS A 237 -25.36 -8.06 -16.37
N LEU A 238 -25.30 -7.88 -15.05
CA LEU A 238 -26.30 -7.12 -14.28
C LEU A 238 -26.31 -5.64 -14.69
N LEU A 239 -25.14 -5.01 -14.79
CA LEU A 239 -25.00 -3.61 -15.24
C LEU A 239 -25.51 -3.43 -16.69
N LYS A 240 -25.23 -4.40 -17.58
CA LYS A 240 -25.74 -4.39 -18.96
C LYS A 240 -27.26 -4.54 -19.03
N ASN A 241 -27.84 -5.32 -18.11
CA ASN A 241 -29.29 -5.51 -18.04
C ASN A 241 -30.01 -4.30 -17.44
N GLU A 242 -29.42 -3.61 -16.45
CA GLU A 242 -29.96 -2.33 -15.96
C GLU A 242 -29.90 -1.24 -17.03
N ALA A 243 -28.80 -1.15 -17.79
CA ALA A 243 -28.68 -0.20 -18.90
C ALA A 243 -29.67 -0.47 -20.06
N ARG A 244 -30.32 -1.65 -20.10
CA ARG A 244 -31.36 -2.00 -21.08
C ARG A 244 -32.79 -1.77 -20.59
N LYS A 245 -33.02 -1.43 -19.31
CA LYS A 245 -34.36 -1.06 -18.86
C LYS A 245 -34.72 0.29 -19.49
N PRO A 246 -35.79 0.40 -20.30
CA PRO A 246 -36.27 1.70 -20.75
C PRO A 246 -36.68 2.53 -19.53
N LEU A 247 -36.31 3.82 -19.52
CA LEU A 247 -36.86 4.80 -18.57
C LEU A 247 -38.37 4.88 -18.80
N ASN A 248 -39.16 4.13 -18.03
CA ASN A 248 -40.59 4.30 -17.88
C ASN A 248 -41.04 3.62 -16.59
N SER A 249 -41.02 4.37 -15.48
CA SER A 249 -42.09 4.45 -14.48
C SER A 249 -41.79 5.61 -13.53
#